data_AF-A0A2S7R335-F1
#
_entry.id   AF-A0A2S7R335-F1
#
_cell.length_a   1.000
_cell.length_b   1.000
_cell.length_c   1.000
_cell.angle_alpha   90.00
_cell.angle_beta   90.00
_cell.angle_gamma   90.00
#
_symmetry.space_group_name_H-M   'P 1'
#
loop_
_entity.id
_entity.type
_entity.pdbx_description
1 polymer ?
#
loop_
_entity_poly.entity_id
_entity_poly.type
_entity_poly.pdbx_seq_one_letter_code
_entity_poly.pdbx_strand_id
1 'polypeptide(L)'
;MGTLLSLLFFLQALAISGQPMHPRSTSNGCRSIPGDKSWPTPADWTTLNKTVGGRLIATIPIGVPCHTSFSQSTHISISTYEEEKCAALRNTWFLPETHLPSSSSPMAYSFSNNSCNPWLEPDVPCTLGDHVFTRRHNIRLVIRNTGHDYLGRSTGAHALAIWTHNMKSLELVEYKSTNYTGTAVKVGAGVSAIDAYTFANIHGLVVVGGNCPTVGIAGGYTQGGGHGPLASTYGLGADQVLEWDIITTNGTLVTANSTHFADLFWALRGGGGGNYGVVVSMTVKAYPDSYVSSAYFTVLDNGTNTDTIYQAIGEFMTVLPSIVDAGVYALWVVNPEGFFLMPAFVPGLHKEELDSIMQPALKILADLDLEYQYSSSESSTFLSAYEALTSNWNVSDYNYNTGGRLIPRDLVRNNTQELVAAIRNIGSQTLFSGVSFNVKNSVTSPEKVAVNPYFRESLFNVFLGVSINYTNWPANLAGENEITDDLLAPLEALTPNGGAYINEADFQQPDFQSVFYGAHYGRLLSIKRAYDPDDVLYVKTGVGSDRWEERSDGRLCRTTLEST
;
A
#
# COMPACT_ATOMS: atom_id res chain seq x y z
N MET A 1 -12.96 0.81 -24.17
CA MET A 1 -12.29 0.19 -25.33
C MET A 1 -10.90 0.78 -25.64
N GLY A 2 -10.76 2.04 -26.05
CA GLY A 2 -9.49 2.57 -26.62
C GLY A 2 -8.23 2.43 -25.75
N THR A 3 -8.35 2.56 -24.43
CA THR A 3 -7.26 2.31 -23.46
C THR A 3 -6.83 0.83 -23.46
N LEU A 4 -7.81 -0.09 -23.42
CA LEU A 4 -7.57 -1.54 -23.43
C LEU A 4 -6.84 -1.97 -24.72
N LEU A 5 -7.30 -1.48 -25.87
CA LEU A 5 -6.64 -1.71 -27.17
C LEU A 5 -5.23 -1.15 -27.20
N SER A 6 -4.97 0.02 -26.61
CA SER A 6 -3.62 0.61 -26.58
C SER A 6 -2.65 -0.21 -25.72
N LEU A 7 -3.13 -0.75 -24.59
CA LEU A 7 -2.34 -1.60 -23.70
C LEU A 7 -2.10 -2.99 -24.33
N LEU A 8 -3.12 -3.56 -24.99
CA LEU A 8 -2.98 -4.77 -25.81
C LEU A 8 -1.98 -4.56 -26.96
N PHE A 9 -2.03 -3.45 -27.69
CA PHE A 9 -1.05 -3.17 -28.75
C PHE A 9 0.37 -2.96 -28.22
N PHE A 10 0.55 -2.36 -27.05
CA PHE A 10 1.86 -2.25 -26.39
C PHE A 10 2.46 -3.64 -26.09
N LEU A 11 1.65 -4.53 -25.50
CA LEU A 11 2.10 -5.86 -25.07
C LEU A 11 2.10 -6.90 -26.21
N GLN A 12 1.31 -6.71 -27.26
CA GLN A 12 1.45 -7.44 -28.53
C GLN A 12 2.64 -6.94 -29.37
N ALA A 13 2.99 -5.65 -29.36
CA ALA A 13 4.23 -5.16 -29.98
C ALA A 13 5.49 -5.72 -29.28
N LEU A 14 5.37 -6.07 -28.00
CA LEU A 14 6.39 -6.81 -27.23
C LEU A 14 6.46 -8.31 -27.56
N ALA A 15 5.52 -8.87 -28.34
CA ALA A 15 5.42 -10.30 -28.63
C ALA A 15 5.44 -10.66 -30.15
N ILE A 16 4.95 -9.78 -31.03
CA ILE A 16 4.67 -10.11 -32.44
C ILE A 16 5.89 -10.01 -33.37
N SER A 17 7.03 -9.46 -32.95
CA SER A 17 8.26 -9.49 -33.76
C SER A 17 8.96 -10.86 -33.70
N GLY A 18 8.31 -11.89 -34.27
CA GLY A 18 8.70 -13.29 -34.27
C GLY A 18 9.93 -13.63 -35.13
N GLN A 19 11.05 -12.96 -34.88
CA GLN A 19 12.38 -13.44 -35.29
C GLN A 19 13.17 -13.84 -34.05
N PRO A 20 13.87 -15.00 -34.06
CA PRO A 20 14.76 -15.41 -32.97
C PRO A 20 16.05 -14.57 -33.01
N MET A 21 15.96 -13.32 -32.57
CA MET A 21 17.12 -12.50 -32.29
C MET A 21 17.60 -12.81 -30.87
N HIS A 22 18.82 -13.30 -30.73
CA HIS A 22 19.47 -13.40 -29.41
C HIS A 22 19.43 -12.03 -28.70
N PRO A 23 19.24 -11.99 -27.37
CA PRO A 23 19.40 -10.74 -26.62
C PRO A 23 20.78 -10.16 -26.91
N ARG A 24 20.84 -8.86 -27.26
CA ARG A 24 22.12 -8.15 -27.36
C ARG A 24 22.79 -8.25 -26.00
N SER A 25 23.96 -8.89 -25.96
CA SER A 25 24.64 -9.28 -24.71
C SER A 25 24.77 -8.10 -23.74
N THR A 26 23.93 -8.10 -22.71
CA THR A 26 24.12 -7.30 -21.50
C THR A 26 24.99 -8.10 -20.55
N SER A 27 26.16 -7.57 -20.20
CA SER A 27 27.08 -8.20 -19.26
C SER A 27 26.42 -8.47 -17.90
N ASN A 28 26.64 -9.68 -17.40
CA ASN A 28 26.58 -10.02 -15.97
C ASN A 28 25.21 -9.88 -15.28
N GLY A 29 24.11 -10.24 -15.95
CA GLY A 29 22.81 -10.45 -15.29
C GLY A 29 22.12 -9.20 -14.72
N CYS A 30 22.59 -8.01 -15.09
CA CYS A 30 22.01 -6.73 -14.66
C CYS A 30 20.96 -6.20 -15.63
N ARG A 31 20.08 -5.34 -15.13
CA ARG A 31 19.28 -4.41 -15.93
C ARG A 31 20.18 -3.26 -16.41
N SER A 32 19.81 -2.67 -17.55
CA SER A 32 20.52 -1.56 -18.17
C SER A 32 20.03 -0.21 -17.62
N ILE A 33 20.92 0.79 -17.63
CA ILE A 33 20.70 2.15 -17.11
C ILE A 33 21.21 3.21 -18.13
N PRO A 34 20.90 4.51 -17.98
CA PRO A 34 21.37 5.56 -18.89
C PRO A 34 22.89 5.54 -19.06
N GLY A 35 23.36 5.64 -20.31
CA GLY A 35 24.79 5.62 -20.65
C GLY A 35 25.34 4.23 -20.98
N ASP A 36 24.64 3.14 -20.65
CA ASP A 36 25.00 1.81 -21.13
C ASP A 36 24.90 1.69 -22.66
N LYS A 37 25.73 0.84 -23.27
CA LYS A 37 25.64 0.50 -24.71
C LYS A 37 24.36 -0.25 -25.10
N SER A 38 23.62 -0.79 -24.13
CA SER A 38 22.32 -1.46 -24.30
C SER A 38 21.13 -0.52 -24.20
N TRP A 39 21.31 0.69 -23.65
CA TRP A 39 20.24 1.67 -23.43
C TRP A 39 19.52 2.06 -24.74
N PRO A 40 18.18 2.23 -24.74
CA PRO A 40 17.43 2.60 -25.93
C PRO A 40 17.86 3.97 -26.46
N THR A 41 17.99 4.07 -27.78
CA THR A 41 18.30 5.33 -28.47
C THR A 41 17.06 6.24 -28.52
N PRO A 42 17.21 7.56 -28.76
CA PRO A 42 16.07 8.46 -29.00
C PRO A 42 15.11 7.98 -30.11
N ALA A 43 15.59 7.19 -31.07
CA ALA A 43 14.75 6.58 -32.10
C ALA A 43 13.92 5.39 -31.58
N ASP A 44 14.48 4.57 -30.68
CA ASP A 44 13.73 3.50 -29.99
C ASP A 44 12.63 4.10 -29.10
N TRP A 45 12.96 5.17 -28.35
CA TRP A 45 11.99 5.95 -27.56
C TRP A 45 10.87 6.56 -28.39
N THR A 46 11.21 7.15 -29.54
CA THR A 46 10.23 7.72 -30.48
C THR A 46 9.32 6.63 -31.06
N THR A 47 9.90 5.47 -31.39
CA THR A 47 9.16 4.30 -31.87
C THR A 47 8.20 3.76 -30.81
N LEU A 48 8.63 3.68 -29.54
CA LEU A 48 7.80 3.29 -28.42
C LEU A 48 6.63 4.26 -28.22
N ASN A 49 6.89 5.57 -28.22
CA ASN A 49 5.86 6.59 -28.04
C ASN A 49 4.79 6.51 -29.14
N LYS A 50 5.21 6.29 -30.40
CA LYS A 50 4.29 6.05 -31.51
C LYS A 50 3.43 4.80 -31.29
N THR A 51 4.01 3.70 -30.81
CA THR A 51 3.29 2.45 -30.52
C THR A 51 2.25 2.60 -29.41
N VAL A 52 2.54 3.36 -28.35
CA VAL A 52 1.55 3.64 -27.28
C VAL A 52 0.59 4.79 -27.60
N GLY A 53 0.64 5.35 -28.82
CA GLY A 53 -0.27 6.40 -29.28
C GLY A 53 -0.04 7.76 -28.62
N GLY A 54 1.22 8.17 -28.44
CA GLY A 54 1.59 9.47 -27.86
C GLY A 54 1.62 9.50 -26.33
N ARG A 55 1.54 8.34 -25.67
CA ARG A 55 1.40 8.20 -24.21
C ARG A 55 2.69 7.86 -23.46
N LEU A 56 3.86 7.91 -24.11
CA LEU A 56 5.13 7.83 -23.39
C LEU A 56 5.44 9.21 -22.78
N ILE A 57 5.43 9.28 -21.46
CA ILE A 57 5.76 10.50 -20.71
C ILE A 57 7.24 10.40 -20.32
N ALA A 58 8.02 11.44 -20.63
CA ALA A 58 9.35 11.63 -20.05
C ALA A 58 9.19 12.20 -18.64
N THR A 59 9.81 11.57 -17.65
CA THR A 59 9.66 11.95 -16.23
C THR A 59 10.10 13.41 -16.00
N ILE A 60 9.31 14.11 -15.18
CA ILE A 60 9.62 15.42 -14.60
C ILE A 60 9.20 15.32 -13.12
N PRO A 61 10.13 15.35 -12.15
CA PRO A 61 9.76 15.32 -10.73
C PRO A 61 8.93 16.54 -10.35
N ILE A 62 7.98 16.39 -9.42
CA ILE A 62 7.12 17.51 -9.01
C ILE A 62 7.87 18.64 -8.31
N GLY A 63 9.02 18.36 -7.69
CA GLY A 63 9.88 19.35 -7.04
C GLY A 63 10.63 20.29 -7.99
N VAL A 64 10.63 20.06 -9.31
CA VAL A 64 11.38 20.85 -10.30
C VAL A 64 11.26 22.39 -10.13
N PRO A 65 10.07 22.98 -9.83
CA PRO A 65 9.92 24.41 -9.56
C PRO A 65 10.75 24.97 -8.39
N CYS A 66 11.23 24.12 -7.48
CA CYS A 66 12.08 24.52 -6.36
C CYS A 66 13.58 24.62 -6.72
N HIS A 67 13.99 24.18 -7.91
CA HIS A 67 15.41 24.10 -8.28
C HIS A 67 15.74 24.98 -9.49
N THR A 68 16.86 25.69 -9.42
CA THR A 68 17.41 26.52 -10.51
C THR A 68 17.91 25.72 -11.70
N SER A 69 18.13 24.41 -11.55
CA SER A 69 18.46 23.52 -12.66
C SER A 69 17.75 22.17 -12.54
N PHE A 70 17.20 21.72 -13.67
CA PHE A 70 16.73 20.34 -13.87
C PHE A 70 17.38 19.76 -15.13
N SER A 71 17.80 18.50 -15.04
CA SER A 71 18.51 17.79 -16.11
C SER A 71 17.79 16.49 -16.48
N GLN A 72 17.11 16.49 -17.63
CA GLN A 72 16.39 15.32 -18.15
C GLN A 72 17.32 14.35 -18.93
N SER A 73 18.54 14.79 -19.24
CA SER A 73 19.63 14.00 -19.83
C SER A 73 20.95 14.76 -19.67
N THR A 74 22.10 14.08 -19.80
CA THR A 74 23.47 14.59 -19.57
C THR A 74 23.91 15.84 -20.35
N HIS A 75 23.05 16.42 -21.19
CA HIS A 75 23.39 17.51 -22.12
C HIS A 75 22.40 18.68 -22.14
N ILE A 76 21.32 18.67 -21.34
CA ILE A 76 20.34 19.77 -21.27
C ILE A 76 20.02 20.07 -19.80
N SER A 77 20.53 21.20 -19.31
CA SER A 77 20.07 21.84 -18.08
C SER A 77 19.05 22.91 -18.42
N ILE A 78 17.88 22.87 -17.79
CA ILE A 78 16.81 23.86 -17.94
C ILE A 78 16.78 24.71 -16.66
N SER A 79 16.68 26.04 -16.80
CA SER A 79 16.41 26.92 -15.65
C SER A 79 14.94 26.79 -15.26
N THR A 80 14.67 26.34 -14.03
CA THR A 80 13.34 25.86 -13.62
C THR A 80 12.80 26.47 -12.33
N TYR A 81 13.52 27.39 -11.67
CA TYR A 81 13.07 27.95 -10.39
C TYR A 81 11.87 28.89 -10.55
N GLU A 82 10.78 28.57 -9.86
CA GLU A 82 9.54 29.33 -9.84
C GLU A 82 9.02 29.42 -8.38
N GLU A 83 9.46 30.45 -7.65
CA GLU A 83 9.26 30.63 -6.21
C GLU A 83 7.82 30.42 -5.74
N GLU A 84 6.83 31.04 -6.41
CA GLU A 84 5.40 30.90 -6.07
C GLU A 84 4.91 29.45 -6.18
N LYS A 85 5.38 28.71 -7.19
CA LYS A 85 5.05 27.29 -7.36
C LYS A 85 5.76 26.42 -6.33
N CYS A 86 7.02 26.72 -6.00
CA CYS A 86 7.73 26.01 -4.94
C CYS A 86 7.06 26.21 -3.57
N ALA A 87 6.65 27.44 -3.25
CA ALA A 87 5.91 27.75 -2.02
C ALA A 87 4.54 27.05 -1.99
N ALA A 88 3.77 27.12 -3.08
CA ALA A 88 2.50 26.40 -3.19
C ALA A 88 2.66 24.88 -3.05
N LEU A 89 3.71 24.30 -3.64
CA LEU A 89 4.03 22.89 -3.54
C LEU A 89 4.41 22.48 -2.10
N ARG A 90 5.28 23.23 -1.43
CA ARG A 90 5.64 22.99 -0.01
C ARG A 90 4.40 23.02 0.89
N ASN A 91 3.44 23.90 0.61
CA ASN A 91 2.19 24.01 1.37
C ASN A 91 1.20 22.84 1.19
N THR A 92 1.38 21.96 0.21
CA THR A 92 0.48 20.81 -0.04
C THR A 92 1.21 19.48 -0.24
N TRP A 93 2.54 19.44 -0.16
CA TRP A 93 3.35 18.24 -0.36
C TRP A 93 2.93 17.07 0.53
N PHE A 94 2.43 17.36 1.73
CA PHE A 94 1.98 16.38 2.69
C PHE A 94 0.63 15.70 2.33
N LEU A 95 -0.06 16.17 1.29
CA LEU A 95 -1.34 15.65 0.81
C LEU A 95 -1.15 14.70 -0.38
N PRO A 96 -1.79 13.51 -0.39
CA PRO A 96 -1.68 12.56 -1.49
C PRO A 96 -2.22 13.12 -2.82
N GLU A 97 -3.20 14.03 -2.77
CA GLU A 97 -3.77 14.72 -3.94
C GLU A 97 -2.71 15.50 -4.73
N THR A 98 -1.65 15.99 -4.07
CA THR A 98 -0.50 16.67 -4.71
C THR A 98 0.34 15.71 -5.56
N HIS A 99 0.46 14.44 -5.12
CA HIS A 99 1.26 13.43 -5.81
C HIS A 99 0.48 12.66 -6.89
N LEU A 100 -0.85 12.52 -6.76
CA LEU A 100 -1.69 11.75 -7.69
C LEU A 100 -1.55 12.15 -9.17
N PRO A 101 -1.49 13.44 -9.56
CA PRO A 101 -1.28 13.85 -10.95
C PRO A 101 0.12 13.50 -11.49
N SER A 102 1.07 13.16 -10.62
CA SER A 102 2.44 12.84 -11.02
C SER A 102 2.57 11.41 -11.52
N SER A 103 3.11 11.29 -12.74
CA SER A 103 3.52 10.00 -13.31
C SER A 103 4.69 9.33 -12.56
N SER A 104 5.41 10.03 -11.68
CA SER A 104 6.62 9.53 -11.03
C SER A 104 6.68 9.69 -9.51
N SER A 105 6.12 10.76 -8.92
CA SER A 105 6.34 11.07 -7.50
C SER A 105 5.93 9.90 -6.59
N PRO A 106 6.84 9.27 -5.83
CA PRO A 106 6.39 8.49 -4.67
C PRO A 106 5.62 9.43 -3.73
N MET A 107 4.70 8.86 -2.94
CA MET A 107 4.26 9.53 -1.71
C MET A 107 5.36 9.29 -0.69
N ALA A 108 5.66 8.01 -0.40
CA ALA A 108 6.79 7.50 0.39
C ALA A 108 8.14 8.18 0.05
N TYR A 109 8.42 9.29 0.72
CA TYR A 109 9.48 10.23 0.31
C TYR A 109 10.88 9.62 0.29
N SER A 110 11.18 8.70 1.21
CA SER A 110 12.50 8.04 1.29
C SER A 110 12.90 7.39 -0.03
N PHE A 111 11.94 6.84 -0.79
CA PHE A 111 12.18 6.22 -2.10
C PHE A 111 12.31 7.22 -3.27
N SER A 112 12.41 8.52 -2.97
CA SER A 112 13.02 9.52 -3.86
C SER A 112 14.54 9.59 -3.73
N ASN A 113 15.14 9.01 -2.69
CA ASN A 113 16.57 9.13 -2.34
C ASN A 113 17.03 10.61 -2.31
N ASN A 114 16.25 11.47 -1.64
CA ASN A 114 16.43 12.91 -1.56
C ASN A 114 16.47 13.68 -2.90
N SER A 115 16.09 13.04 -4.03
CA SER A 115 16.16 13.67 -5.34
C SER A 115 15.06 14.69 -5.56
N CYS A 116 15.43 15.86 -6.09
CA CYS A 116 14.52 16.97 -6.37
C CYS A 116 13.64 17.38 -5.16
N ASN A 117 14.26 17.38 -3.97
CA ASN A 117 13.66 17.71 -2.69
C ASN A 117 13.26 19.21 -2.63
N PRO A 118 11.97 19.54 -2.45
CA PRO A 118 11.50 20.93 -2.37
C PRO A 118 12.14 21.79 -1.28
N TRP A 119 12.72 21.20 -0.22
CA TRP A 119 13.30 21.91 0.93
C TRP A 119 14.82 22.12 0.85
N LEU A 120 15.49 21.65 -0.20
CA LEU A 120 16.89 22.01 -0.44
C LEU A 120 17.01 23.43 -0.99
N GLU A 121 18.22 23.98 -0.91
CA GLU A 121 18.53 25.29 -1.51
C GLU A 121 18.34 25.24 -3.04
N PRO A 122 17.84 26.32 -3.68
CA PRO A 122 17.52 26.29 -5.11
C PRO A 122 18.72 26.05 -6.04
N ASP A 123 19.96 26.24 -5.59
CA ASP A 123 21.17 25.95 -6.37
C ASP A 123 21.51 24.45 -6.43
N VAL A 124 20.96 23.63 -5.52
CA VAL A 124 21.06 22.17 -5.59
C VAL A 124 20.29 21.66 -6.82
N PRO A 125 20.93 20.95 -7.76
CA PRO A 125 20.25 20.49 -8.98
C PRO A 125 19.15 19.46 -8.72
N CYS A 126 17.99 19.64 -9.35
CA CYS A 126 16.99 18.60 -9.44
C CYS A 126 17.50 17.47 -10.34
N THR A 127 17.68 16.29 -9.76
CA THR A 127 17.90 15.04 -10.50
C THR A 127 16.56 14.33 -10.72
N LEU A 128 16.50 13.44 -11.71
CA LEU A 128 15.28 12.73 -12.13
C LEU A 128 14.70 11.77 -11.07
N GLY A 129 15.45 11.50 -10.00
CA GLY A 129 15.55 10.11 -9.55
C GLY A 129 16.01 9.25 -10.74
N ASP A 130 15.31 8.15 -10.97
CA ASP A 130 15.99 6.93 -11.37
C ASP A 130 14.99 6.06 -12.20
N HIS A 131 14.83 6.23 -13.54
CA HIS A 131 13.69 5.66 -14.34
C HIS A 131 13.91 5.31 -15.88
N VAL A 132 12.92 4.61 -16.51
CA VAL A 132 12.59 4.20 -17.94
C VAL A 132 13.47 3.11 -18.69
N PHE A 133 13.16 2.05 -19.53
CA PHE A 133 12.07 1.16 -20.09
C PHE A 133 12.64 -0.17 -20.73
N THR A 134 11.88 -1.28 -20.83
CA THR A 134 12.34 -2.70 -20.87
C THR A 134 12.21 -3.55 -22.17
N ARG A 135 12.27 -4.90 -21.96
CA ARG A 135 12.29 -6.09 -22.84
C ARG A 135 13.24 -6.11 -24.02
N ARG A 136 13.20 -5.14 -24.95
CA ARG A 136 14.11 -5.15 -26.12
C ARG A 136 15.54 -4.69 -25.75
N HIS A 137 15.68 -4.00 -24.62
CA HIS A 137 16.91 -3.40 -24.12
C HIS A 137 17.33 -3.87 -22.71
N ASN A 138 16.64 -4.88 -22.14
CA ASN A 138 16.88 -5.43 -20.80
C ASN A 138 17.03 -4.36 -19.68
N ILE A 139 15.92 -3.72 -19.32
CA ILE A 139 15.84 -2.69 -18.28
C ILE A 139 14.77 -3.10 -17.25
N ARG A 140 14.70 -2.47 -16.08
CA ARG A 140 13.73 -2.74 -15.00
C ARG A 140 12.31 -2.27 -15.36
N LEU A 141 11.29 -3.04 -15.00
CA LEU A 141 9.88 -2.66 -15.16
C LEU A 141 9.29 -2.34 -13.78
N VAL A 142 8.50 -1.28 -13.70
CA VAL A 142 7.74 -0.88 -12.52
C VAL A 142 6.25 -0.82 -12.89
N ILE A 143 5.37 -1.15 -11.95
CA ILE A 143 3.92 -0.98 -12.10
C ILE A 143 3.50 0.04 -11.05
N ARG A 144 3.01 1.20 -11.50
CA ARG A 144 2.65 2.32 -10.63
C ARG A 144 1.14 2.57 -10.74
N ASN A 145 0.47 2.67 -9.60
CA ASN A 145 -0.88 3.19 -9.54
C ASN A 145 -0.86 4.64 -9.01
N THR A 146 -1.12 4.83 -7.72
CA THR A 146 -1.28 6.15 -7.08
C THR A 146 0.01 6.73 -6.50
N GLY A 147 0.99 5.88 -6.12
CA GLY A 147 2.22 6.29 -5.44
C GLY A 147 2.24 6.04 -3.92
N HIS A 148 1.12 5.56 -3.36
CA HIS A 148 0.87 5.21 -1.94
C HIS A 148 1.75 4.08 -1.34
N ASP A 149 2.77 3.58 -2.03
CA ASP A 149 3.49 2.38 -1.59
C ASP A 149 4.64 2.71 -0.62
N TYR A 150 4.42 2.47 0.68
CA TYR A 150 5.38 2.71 1.76
C TYR A 150 6.69 1.89 1.66
N LEU A 151 6.77 0.87 0.80
CA LEU A 151 7.96 0.03 0.60
C LEU A 151 8.67 0.33 -0.75
N GLY A 152 8.33 1.45 -1.40
CA GLY A 152 8.95 1.89 -2.65
C GLY A 152 8.61 1.06 -3.89
N ARG A 153 7.69 0.09 -3.80
CA ARG A 153 7.43 -0.93 -4.84
C ARG A 153 6.74 -0.38 -6.10
N SER A 154 6.24 0.86 -6.03
CA SER A 154 5.66 1.60 -7.16
C SER A 154 6.60 2.65 -7.77
N THR A 155 7.86 2.69 -7.34
CA THR A 155 8.99 3.41 -7.94
C THR A 155 10.13 2.40 -8.22
N GLY A 156 11.27 2.86 -8.73
CA GLY A 156 12.43 1.99 -8.92
C GLY A 156 13.39 2.43 -10.03
N ALA A 157 14.67 2.33 -9.70
CA ALA A 157 15.81 2.75 -10.48
C ALA A 157 15.85 2.29 -11.94
N HIS A 158 16.04 3.27 -12.83
CA HIS A 158 16.11 3.17 -14.28
C HIS A 158 14.93 2.39 -14.91
N ALA A 159 13.76 2.35 -14.25
CA ALA A 159 12.60 1.55 -14.67
C ALA A 159 11.45 2.33 -15.33
N LEU A 160 10.83 1.80 -16.39
CA LEU A 160 9.54 2.37 -16.85
C LEU A 160 8.44 1.97 -15.89
N ALA A 161 7.71 2.96 -15.39
CA ALA A 161 6.41 2.76 -14.78
C ALA A 161 5.33 2.51 -15.85
N ILE A 162 4.67 1.36 -15.81
CA ILE A 162 3.32 1.21 -16.38
C ILE A 162 2.37 1.90 -15.40
N TRP A 163 1.89 3.09 -15.77
CA TRP A 163 1.08 3.93 -14.90
C TRP A 163 -0.42 3.64 -15.06
N THR A 164 -1.00 2.88 -14.12
CA THR A 164 -2.38 2.38 -14.20
C THR A 164 -3.45 3.36 -13.69
N HIS A 165 -3.05 4.45 -13.04
CA HIS A 165 -3.95 5.47 -12.43
C HIS A 165 -5.10 5.94 -13.33
N ASN A 166 -4.86 6.05 -14.64
CA ASN A 166 -5.83 6.53 -15.62
C ASN A 166 -6.86 5.45 -16.06
N MET A 167 -6.80 4.24 -15.51
CA MET A 167 -7.76 3.15 -15.77
C MET A 167 -8.97 3.28 -14.81
N LYS A 168 -9.76 4.33 -15.00
CA LYS A 168 -10.87 4.76 -14.12
C LYS A 168 -12.26 4.16 -14.47
N SER A 169 -12.32 2.98 -15.09
CA SER A 169 -13.61 2.36 -15.47
C SER A 169 -14.34 1.78 -14.26
N LEU A 170 -15.65 2.05 -14.16
CA LEU A 170 -16.56 1.50 -13.15
C LEU A 170 -17.85 1.01 -13.83
N GLU A 171 -18.32 -0.17 -13.46
CA GLU A 171 -19.45 -0.87 -14.10
C GLU A 171 -20.15 -1.79 -13.08
N LEU A 172 -21.48 -1.76 -13.02
CA LEU A 172 -22.26 -2.75 -12.27
C LEU A 172 -22.39 -4.04 -13.08
N VAL A 173 -22.21 -5.19 -12.42
CA VAL A 173 -22.28 -6.51 -13.03
C VAL A 173 -23.14 -7.44 -12.17
N GLU A 174 -24.21 -7.99 -12.72
CA GLU A 174 -24.94 -9.10 -12.09
C GLU A 174 -24.12 -10.38 -12.25
N TYR A 175 -23.41 -10.77 -11.19
CA TYR A 175 -22.42 -11.84 -11.24
C TYR A 175 -23.02 -13.17 -10.78
N LYS A 176 -22.66 -14.26 -11.47
CA LYS A 176 -23.11 -15.61 -11.14
C LYS A 176 -22.01 -16.66 -11.34
N SER A 177 -21.70 -17.38 -10.27
CA SER A 177 -20.71 -18.45 -10.24
C SER A 177 -21.11 -19.53 -9.22
N THR A 178 -20.30 -20.58 -9.09
CA THR A 178 -20.46 -21.61 -8.05
C THR A 178 -20.19 -21.11 -6.63
N ASN A 179 -19.44 -20.00 -6.47
CA ASN A 179 -19.00 -19.49 -5.16
C ASN A 179 -19.70 -18.17 -4.74
N TYR A 180 -20.38 -17.49 -5.66
CA TYR A 180 -21.08 -16.22 -5.42
C TYR A 180 -22.14 -15.97 -6.49
N THR A 181 -23.29 -15.42 -6.10
CA THR A 181 -24.33 -14.89 -6.99
C THR A 181 -24.88 -13.61 -6.38
N GLY A 182 -24.91 -12.52 -7.14
CA GLY A 182 -25.36 -11.20 -6.70
C GLY A 182 -24.65 -10.05 -7.43
N THR A 183 -25.03 -8.83 -7.09
CA THR A 183 -24.48 -7.61 -7.70
C THR A 183 -23.01 -7.41 -7.33
N ALA A 184 -22.19 -7.16 -8.34
CA ALA A 184 -20.76 -6.89 -8.24
C ALA A 184 -20.41 -5.56 -8.92
N VAL A 185 -19.25 -5.00 -8.59
CA VAL A 185 -18.66 -3.87 -9.34
C VAL A 185 -17.42 -4.35 -10.07
N LYS A 186 -17.32 -4.05 -11.36
CA LYS A 186 -16.08 -4.16 -12.13
C LYS A 186 -15.33 -2.83 -12.07
N VAL A 187 -14.10 -2.89 -11.58
CA VAL A 187 -13.30 -1.77 -11.11
C VAL A 187 -11.96 -1.73 -11.86
N GLY A 188 -11.72 -0.68 -12.64
CA GLY A 188 -10.48 -0.47 -13.37
C GLY A 188 -9.28 -0.27 -12.43
N ALA A 189 -8.08 -0.65 -12.89
CA ALA A 189 -6.88 -0.67 -12.07
C ALA A 189 -6.52 0.66 -11.39
N GLY A 190 -6.93 1.80 -11.95
CA GLY A 190 -6.62 3.15 -11.46
C GLY A 190 -7.67 3.79 -10.55
N VAL A 191 -8.80 3.12 -10.32
CA VAL A 191 -9.88 3.59 -9.44
C VAL A 191 -9.38 3.68 -8.00
N SER A 192 -9.70 4.77 -7.31
CA SER A 192 -9.40 4.99 -5.88
C SER A 192 -10.51 4.45 -4.96
N ALA A 193 -10.27 4.41 -3.65
CA ALA A 193 -11.28 4.03 -2.68
C ALA A 193 -12.51 4.96 -2.76
N ILE A 194 -12.31 6.28 -2.76
CA ILE A 194 -13.41 7.24 -2.86
C ILE A 194 -14.15 7.18 -4.21
N ASP A 195 -13.45 6.98 -5.33
CA ASP A 195 -14.11 6.76 -6.64
C ASP A 195 -15.08 5.56 -6.57
N ALA A 196 -14.66 4.47 -5.91
CA ALA A 196 -15.42 3.23 -5.80
C ALA A 196 -16.58 3.34 -4.78
N TYR A 197 -16.37 4.03 -3.65
CA TYR A 197 -17.43 4.30 -2.66
C TYR A 197 -18.53 5.19 -3.23
N THR A 198 -18.17 6.27 -3.92
CA THR A 198 -19.12 7.16 -4.60
C THR A 198 -19.96 6.39 -5.63
N PHE A 199 -19.31 5.54 -6.43
CA PHE A 199 -20.02 4.71 -7.43
C PHE A 199 -20.94 3.66 -6.80
N ALA A 200 -20.54 3.03 -5.69
CA ALA A 200 -21.39 2.07 -5.00
C ALA A 200 -22.62 2.78 -4.37
N ASN A 201 -22.41 3.91 -3.70
CA ASN A 201 -23.46 4.61 -2.97
C ASN A 201 -24.58 5.15 -3.88
N ILE A 202 -24.27 5.68 -5.07
CA ILE A 202 -25.30 6.12 -6.05
C ILE A 202 -26.20 4.96 -6.55
N HIS A 203 -25.80 3.71 -6.29
CA HIS A 203 -26.55 2.51 -6.62
C HIS A 203 -27.18 1.83 -5.37
N GLY A 204 -27.09 2.45 -4.19
CA GLY A 204 -27.59 1.88 -2.93
C GLY A 204 -26.72 0.71 -2.43
N LEU A 205 -25.44 0.71 -2.80
CA LEU A 205 -24.49 -0.36 -2.50
C LEU A 205 -23.25 0.17 -1.76
N VAL A 206 -22.51 -0.76 -1.17
CA VAL A 206 -21.19 -0.55 -0.59
C VAL A 206 -20.19 -1.62 -1.08
N VAL A 207 -18.92 -1.25 -1.17
CA VAL A 207 -17.79 -2.13 -1.54
C VAL A 207 -16.65 -1.98 -0.53
N VAL A 208 -15.89 -3.04 -0.27
CA VAL A 208 -14.77 -3.01 0.70
C VAL A 208 -13.55 -2.33 0.08
N GLY A 209 -13.11 -1.23 0.69
CA GLY A 209 -11.88 -0.52 0.35
C GLY A 209 -11.09 -0.09 1.59
N GLY A 210 -10.01 0.66 1.37
CA GLY A 210 -9.12 1.14 2.43
C GLY A 210 -9.65 2.38 3.15
N ASN A 211 -9.00 2.72 4.27
CA ASN A 211 -9.34 3.90 5.06
C ASN A 211 -8.96 5.22 4.36
N CYS A 212 -7.83 5.29 3.64
CA CYS A 212 -7.37 6.52 2.98
C CYS A 212 -8.04 6.71 1.58
N PRO A 213 -8.70 7.86 1.29
CA PRO A 213 -9.54 8.04 0.10
C PRO A 213 -8.85 7.76 -1.24
N THR A 214 -7.59 8.18 -1.34
CA THR A 214 -6.79 8.17 -2.57
C THR A 214 -6.04 6.87 -2.84
N VAL A 215 -6.22 5.83 -2.01
CA VAL A 215 -5.62 4.50 -2.22
C VAL A 215 -6.26 3.83 -3.45
N GLY A 216 -5.42 3.33 -4.35
CA GLY A 216 -5.87 2.62 -5.56
C GLY A 216 -6.43 1.23 -5.23
N ILE A 217 -7.75 1.08 -5.19
CA ILE A 217 -8.44 -0.08 -4.62
C ILE A 217 -8.12 -1.40 -5.36
N ALA A 218 -7.97 -1.36 -6.69
CA ALA A 218 -7.56 -2.50 -7.52
C ALA A 218 -6.03 -2.70 -7.61
N GLY A 219 -5.24 -1.85 -6.95
CA GLY A 219 -3.78 -1.91 -6.91
C GLY A 219 -3.24 -2.80 -5.79
N GLY A 220 -2.09 -2.39 -5.21
CA GLY A 220 -1.42 -3.10 -4.12
C GLY A 220 -2.30 -3.35 -2.89
N TYR A 221 -3.29 -2.48 -2.64
CA TYR A 221 -4.30 -2.63 -1.59
C TYR A 221 -4.94 -4.03 -1.59
N THR A 222 -5.76 -4.33 -2.60
CA THR A 222 -6.43 -5.64 -2.71
C THR A 222 -5.44 -6.75 -3.03
N GLN A 223 -4.37 -6.46 -3.78
CA GLN A 223 -3.38 -7.48 -4.17
C GLN A 223 -2.49 -7.96 -3.00
N GLY A 224 -2.37 -7.17 -1.93
CA GLY A 224 -1.66 -7.54 -0.69
C GLY A 224 -2.56 -7.86 0.51
N GLY A 225 -3.87 -7.65 0.40
CA GLY A 225 -4.84 -7.98 1.44
C GLY A 225 -5.95 -6.93 1.54
N GLY A 226 -5.60 -5.77 2.09
CA GLY A 226 -6.52 -4.64 2.25
C GLY A 226 -7.44 -4.80 3.46
N HIS A 227 -7.11 -4.17 4.58
CA HIS A 227 -8.06 -3.90 5.67
C HIS A 227 -8.76 -2.53 5.45
N GLY A 228 -9.71 -2.19 6.30
CA GLY A 228 -10.43 -0.91 6.23
C GLY A 228 -11.73 -0.95 7.03
N PRO A 229 -12.53 0.14 7.02
CA PRO A 229 -13.70 0.31 7.90
C PRO A 229 -14.79 -0.78 7.82
N LEU A 230 -14.76 -1.63 6.79
CA LEU A 230 -15.70 -2.73 6.55
C LEU A 230 -15.11 -4.13 6.81
N ALA A 231 -13.85 -4.22 7.27
CA ALA A 231 -13.13 -5.49 7.39
C ALA A 231 -13.77 -6.46 8.39
N SER A 232 -14.27 -5.96 9.52
CA SER A 232 -14.98 -6.76 10.53
C SER A 232 -16.34 -7.28 10.05
N THR A 233 -16.96 -6.63 9.05
CA THR A 233 -18.29 -7.00 8.52
C THR A 233 -18.19 -7.94 7.32
N TYR A 234 -17.27 -7.66 6.38
CA TYR A 234 -17.21 -8.35 5.08
C TYR A 234 -15.86 -9.05 4.79
N GLY A 235 -14.86 -8.94 5.67
CA GLY A 235 -13.50 -9.44 5.43
C GLY A 235 -12.63 -8.46 4.63
N LEU A 236 -11.42 -8.90 4.27
CA LEU A 236 -10.43 -8.04 3.59
C LEU A 236 -10.84 -7.73 2.13
N GLY A 237 -10.21 -6.74 1.50
CA GLY A 237 -10.38 -6.45 0.07
C GLY A 237 -10.11 -7.67 -0.81
N ALA A 238 -9.04 -8.41 -0.51
CA ALA A 238 -8.71 -9.69 -1.14
C ALA A 238 -9.83 -10.75 -1.01
N ASP A 239 -10.63 -10.70 0.07
CA ASP A 239 -11.76 -11.61 0.29
C ASP A 239 -12.97 -11.28 -0.61
N GLN A 240 -12.99 -10.10 -1.25
CA GLN A 240 -14.09 -9.66 -2.12
C GLN A 240 -13.92 -10.01 -3.60
N VAL A 241 -12.71 -10.31 -4.06
CA VAL A 241 -12.44 -10.46 -5.50
C VAL A 241 -13.08 -11.73 -6.07
N LEU A 242 -13.79 -11.53 -7.18
CA LEU A 242 -14.45 -12.56 -7.98
C LEU A 242 -13.60 -12.89 -9.22
N GLU A 243 -13.02 -11.88 -9.88
CA GLU A 243 -12.16 -11.99 -11.06
C GLU A 243 -11.07 -10.91 -11.11
N TRP A 244 -9.97 -11.18 -11.81
CA TRP A 244 -8.95 -10.21 -12.23
C TRP A 244 -8.79 -10.23 -13.75
N ASP A 245 -8.92 -9.08 -14.43
CA ASP A 245 -8.37 -8.91 -15.78
C ASP A 245 -6.92 -8.46 -15.66
N ILE A 246 -5.99 -9.30 -16.11
CA ILE A 246 -4.54 -9.11 -15.93
C ILE A 246 -3.78 -9.44 -17.21
N ILE A 247 -2.75 -8.67 -17.52
CA ILE A 247 -1.82 -8.99 -18.59
C ILE A 247 -0.58 -9.65 -18.01
N THR A 248 -0.34 -10.90 -18.39
CA THR A 248 0.82 -11.69 -17.98
C THR A 248 2.10 -11.23 -18.68
N THR A 249 3.27 -11.64 -18.20
CA THR A 249 4.57 -11.15 -18.70
C THR A 249 4.86 -11.54 -20.16
N ASN A 250 4.17 -12.52 -20.73
CA ASN A 250 4.23 -12.84 -22.16
C ASN A 250 3.41 -11.87 -23.05
N GLY A 251 2.66 -10.94 -22.44
CA GLY A 251 1.82 -9.95 -23.12
C GLY A 251 0.36 -10.34 -23.36
N THR A 252 -0.11 -11.46 -22.81
CA THR A 252 -1.48 -11.96 -22.97
C THR A 252 -2.41 -11.38 -21.89
N LEU A 253 -3.51 -10.75 -22.30
CA LEU A 253 -4.63 -10.42 -21.40
C LEU A 253 -5.42 -11.69 -21.07
N VAL A 254 -5.55 -12.01 -19.79
CA VAL A 254 -6.36 -13.13 -19.27
C VAL A 254 -7.31 -12.63 -18.17
N THR A 255 -8.47 -13.27 -18.07
CA THR A 255 -9.37 -13.12 -16.93
C THR A 255 -9.13 -14.30 -15.98
N ALA A 256 -8.57 -14.04 -14.81
CA ALA A 256 -8.28 -15.03 -13.77
C ALA A 256 -9.39 -15.03 -12.71
N ASN A 257 -9.99 -16.20 -12.45
CA ASN A 257 -11.08 -16.37 -11.50
C ASN A 257 -10.99 -17.75 -10.81
N SER A 258 -11.97 -18.10 -9.97
CA SER A 258 -11.94 -19.36 -9.21
C SER A 258 -11.96 -20.67 -10.04
N THR A 259 -12.12 -20.61 -11.37
CA THR A 259 -12.10 -21.78 -12.27
C THR A 259 -11.13 -21.66 -13.46
N HIS A 260 -10.70 -20.46 -13.83
CA HIS A 260 -9.77 -20.19 -14.94
C HIS A 260 -8.55 -19.43 -14.42
N PHE A 261 -7.34 -19.92 -14.68
CA PHE A 261 -6.10 -19.40 -14.08
C PHE A 261 -6.21 -19.27 -12.54
N ALA A 262 -6.79 -20.30 -11.90
CA ALA A 262 -7.20 -20.27 -10.50
C ALA A 262 -6.01 -20.15 -9.51
N ASP A 263 -4.81 -20.51 -9.97
CA ASP A 263 -3.54 -20.29 -9.27
C ASP A 263 -3.11 -18.81 -9.30
N LEU A 264 -3.16 -18.16 -10.46
CA LEU A 264 -2.95 -16.72 -10.60
C LEU A 264 -4.00 -15.91 -9.84
N PHE A 265 -5.28 -16.31 -9.94
CA PHE A 265 -6.38 -15.72 -9.17
C PHE A 265 -6.15 -15.81 -7.65
N TRP A 266 -5.63 -16.94 -7.17
CA TRP A 266 -5.25 -17.10 -5.77
C TRP A 266 -4.09 -16.17 -5.40
N ALA A 267 -3.00 -16.18 -6.17
CA ALA A 267 -1.80 -15.37 -5.90
C ALA A 267 -2.08 -13.85 -5.91
N LEU A 268 -2.94 -13.37 -6.82
CA LEU A 268 -3.33 -11.96 -6.89
C LEU A 268 -4.23 -11.52 -5.73
N ARG A 269 -4.70 -12.42 -4.86
CA ARG A 269 -5.53 -12.10 -3.69
C ARG A 269 -4.71 -12.21 -2.41
N GLY A 270 -3.68 -11.38 -2.29
CA GLY A 270 -2.83 -11.26 -1.09
C GLY A 270 -1.34 -11.55 -1.30
N GLY A 271 -0.93 -12.09 -2.45
CA GLY A 271 0.47 -12.44 -2.75
C GLY A 271 1.36 -11.28 -3.20
N GLY A 272 0.91 -10.03 -3.04
CA GLY A 272 1.68 -8.82 -3.34
C GLY A 272 1.46 -8.27 -4.75
N GLY A 273 1.17 -6.96 -4.81
CA GLY A 273 0.97 -6.25 -6.06
C GLY A 273 2.22 -6.23 -6.95
N GLY A 274 2.00 -6.22 -8.27
CA GLY A 274 3.06 -6.06 -9.26
C GLY A 274 3.95 -7.29 -9.51
N ASN A 275 3.79 -8.40 -8.80
CA ASN A 275 4.66 -9.59 -8.93
C ASN A 275 4.31 -10.53 -10.09
N TYR A 276 3.02 -10.63 -10.49
CA TYR A 276 2.52 -11.70 -11.39
C TYR A 276 2.01 -11.21 -12.77
N GLY A 277 1.85 -9.90 -12.94
CA GLY A 277 1.37 -9.28 -14.18
C GLY A 277 0.86 -7.85 -13.97
N VAL A 278 0.39 -7.23 -15.04
CA VAL A 278 -0.21 -5.89 -15.04
C VAL A 278 -1.73 -6.03 -14.90
N VAL A 279 -2.26 -5.80 -13.70
CA VAL A 279 -3.72 -5.73 -13.49
C VAL A 279 -4.31 -4.57 -14.29
N VAL A 280 -5.44 -4.83 -14.95
CA VAL A 280 -6.17 -3.89 -15.80
C VAL A 280 -7.54 -3.57 -15.18
N SER A 281 -8.22 -4.57 -14.61
CA SER A 281 -9.39 -4.38 -13.76
C SER A 281 -9.60 -5.58 -12.81
N MET A 282 -10.49 -5.43 -11.83
CA MET A 282 -10.98 -6.51 -10.99
C MET A 282 -12.51 -6.47 -10.91
N THR A 283 -13.13 -7.62 -10.69
CA THR A 283 -14.56 -7.72 -10.34
C THR A 283 -14.66 -8.04 -8.86
N VAL A 284 -15.33 -7.20 -8.06
CA VAL A 284 -15.51 -7.38 -6.61
C VAL A 284 -16.99 -7.44 -6.22
N LYS A 285 -17.29 -8.21 -5.17
CA LYS A 285 -18.62 -8.24 -4.55
C LYS A 285 -19.06 -6.83 -4.12
N ALA A 286 -20.34 -6.53 -4.32
CA ALA A 286 -21.00 -5.42 -3.65
C ALA A 286 -22.02 -5.96 -2.63
N TYR A 287 -22.38 -5.11 -1.68
CA TYR A 287 -23.37 -5.37 -0.64
C TYR A 287 -24.38 -4.21 -0.60
N PRO A 288 -25.62 -4.40 -0.13
CA PRO A 288 -26.53 -3.29 0.13
C PRO A 288 -25.89 -2.28 1.10
N ASP A 289 -26.04 -0.99 0.80
CA ASP A 289 -25.64 0.09 1.71
C ASP A 289 -26.58 0.14 2.93
N SER A 290 -26.10 0.72 4.03
CA SER A 290 -26.80 0.78 5.31
C SER A 290 -26.43 2.05 6.07
N TYR A 291 -27.23 2.39 7.08
CA TYR A 291 -26.78 3.30 8.13
C TYR A 291 -25.52 2.75 8.82
N VAL A 292 -24.67 3.66 9.29
CA VAL A 292 -23.37 3.39 9.88
C VAL A 292 -23.17 4.29 11.08
N SER A 293 -22.68 3.71 12.18
CA SER A 293 -22.33 4.45 13.39
C SER A 293 -20.82 4.57 13.54
N SER A 294 -20.37 5.73 14.02
CA SER A 294 -18.97 6.00 14.35
C SER A 294 -18.82 6.58 15.75
N ALA A 295 -17.72 6.29 16.42
CA ALA A 295 -17.39 6.81 17.75
C ALA A 295 -15.90 7.13 17.89
N TYR A 296 -15.61 8.12 18.73
CA TYR A 296 -14.27 8.66 18.95
C TYR A 296 -14.04 8.87 20.45
N PHE A 297 -12.80 8.70 20.91
CA PHE A 297 -12.36 9.30 22.16
C PHE A 297 -10.98 9.92 22.02
N THR A 298 -10.70 10.89 22.89
CA THR A 298 -9.40 11.54 23.04
C THR A 298 -9.06 11.62 24.52
N VAL A 299 -7.91 11.08 24.89
CA VAL A 299 -7.24 11.26 26.18
C VAL A 299 -5.91 11.96 25.90
N LEU A 300 -5.69 13.14 26.46
CA LEU A 300 -4.44 13.88 26.28
C LEU A 300 -3.44 13.57 27.40
N ASP A 301 -2.17 13.43 27.06
CA ASP A 301 -1.10 13.44 28.06
C ASP A 301 -0.84 14.87 28.54
N ASN A 302 -0.85 15.07 29.85
CA ASN A 302 -0.61 16.36 30.51
C ASN A 302 0.75 16.43 31.23
N GLY A 303 1.62 15.43 31.04
CA GLY A 303 2.90 15.26 31.70
C GLY A 303 2.81 14.68 33.12
N THR A 304 1.62 14.35 33.61
CA THR A 304 1.41 13.73 34.94
C THR A 304 0.52 12.49 34.92
N ASN A 305 -0.22 12.24 33.83
CA ASN A 305 -1.11 11.09 33.65
C ASN A 305 -0.55 9.97 32.74
N THR A 306 0.68 10.09 32.21
CA THR A 306 1.30 9.12 31.29
C THR A 306 1.22 7.66 31.77
N ASP A 307 1.57 7.38 33.03
CA ASP A 307 1.48 6.02 33.59
C ASP A 307 0.04 5.48 33.56
N THR A 308 -0.93 6.32 33.91
CA THR A 308 -2.37 6.01 33.91
C THR A 308 -2.89 5.79 32.49
N ILE A 309 -2.41 6.54 31.49
CA ILE A 309 -2.74 6.32 30.08
C ILE A 309 -2.28 4.92 29.63
N TYR A 310 -1.06 4.50 30.00
CA TYR A 310 -0.57 3.17 29.66
C TYR A 310 -1.26 2.04 30.44
N GLN A 311 -1.74 2.29 31.67
CA GLN A 311 -2.67 1.37 32.34
C GLN A 311 -4.00 1.26 31.58
N ALA A 312 -4.60 2.40 31.18
CA ALA A 312 -5.85 2.43 30.44
C ALA A 312 -5.75 1.71 29.07
N ILE A 313 -4.63 1.85 28.36
CA ILE A 313 -4.33 1.07 27.15
C ILE A 313 -4.30 -0.44 27.46
N GLY A 314 -3.67 -0.85 28.56
CA GLY A 314 -3.61 -2.25 28.97
C GLY A 314 -4.96 -2.85 29.36
N GLU A 315 -5.83 -2.07 30.01
CA GLU A 315 -7.19 -2.50 30.31
C GLU A 315 -8.08 -2.48 29.04
N PHE A 316 -7.92 -1.49 28.15
CA PHE A 316 -8.60 -1.41 26.86
C PHE A 316 -8.34 -2.65 25.98
N MET A 317 -7.11 -3.16 25.98
CA MET A 317 -6.73 -4.41 25.29
C MET A 317 -7.58 -5.62 25.73
N THR A 318 -8.11 -5.63 26.95
CA THR A 318 -8.96 -6.73 27.44
C THR A 318 -10.38 -6.70 26.87
N VAL A 319 -10.90 -5.50 26.53
CA VAL A 319 -12.26 -5.30 25.98
C VAL A 319 -12.27 -5.14 24.45
N LEU A 320 -11.13 -4.81 23.84
CA LEU A 320 -10.97 -4.70 22.38
C LEU A 320 -11.42 -5.96 21.59
N PRO A 321 -11.21 -7.21 22.05
CA PRO A 321 -11.77 -8.40 21.40
C PRO A 321 -13.30 -8.36 21.27
N SER A 322 -14.02 -8.00 22.32
CA SER A 322 -15.49 -7.88 22.28
C SER A 322 -15.98 -6.74 21.38
N ILE A 323 -15.22 -5.64 21.29
CA ILE A 323 -15.54 -4.51 20.40
C ILE A 323 -15.49 -4.97 18.93
N VAL A 324 -14.40 -5.61 18.50
CA VAL A 324 -14.29 -6.07 17.09
C VAL A 324 -15.14 -7.31 16.80
N ASP A 325 -15.45 -8.12 17.80
CA ASP A 325 -16.35 -9.28 17.65
C ASP A 325 -17.83 -8.89 17.56
N ALA A 326 -18.19 -7.66 17.97
CA ALA A 326 -19.46 -7.02 17.66
C ALA A 326 -19.52 -6.41 16.25
N GLY A 327 -18.48 -6.60 15.41
CA GLY A 327 -18.43 -6.12 14.03
C GLY A 327 -17.80 -4.75 13.85
N VAL A 328 -17.29 -4.12 14.92
CA VAL A 328 -16.62 -2.82 14.86
C VAL A 328 -15.24 -2.94 14.20
N TYR A 329 -14.88 -1.96 13.37
CA TYR A 329 -13.51 -1.64 13.00
C TYR A 329 -13.03 -0.50 13.91
N ALA A 330 -11.89 -0.67 14.59
CA ALA A 330 -11.39 0.31 15.56
C ALA A 330 -9.93 0.67 15.29
N LEU A 331 -9.71 1.86 14.72
CA LEU A 331 -8.39 2.48 14.57
C LEU A 331 -8.12 3.33 15.81
N TRP A 332 -7.09 2.98 16.56
CA TRP A 332 -6.62 3.75 17.71
C TRP A 332 -5.13 4.10 17.59
N VAL A 333 -4.74 5.21 18.21
CA VAL A 333 -3.40 5.80 18.13
C VAL A 333 -2.87 6.08 19.53
N VAL A 334 -1.59 5.79 19.74
CA VAL A 334 -0.80 6.23 20.90
C VAL A 334 0.42 6.97 20.37
N ASN A 335 0.66 8.16 20.89
CA ASN A 335 1.83 8.99 20.59
C ASN A 335 2.18 9.84 21.84
N PRO A 336 3.22 10.70 21.80
CA PRO A 336 3.56 11.57 22.93
C PRO A 336 2.51 12.64 23.31
N GLU A 337 1.40 12.77 22.57
CA GLU A 337 0.30 13.68 22.87
C GLU A 337 -0.85 12.98 23.62
N GLY A 338 -0.90 11.64 23.64
CA GLY A 338 -1.88 10.85 24.39
C GLY A 338 -2.37 9.58 23.71
N PHE A 339 -3.64 9.23 23.96
CA PHE A 339 -4.30 8.02 23.47
C PHE A 339 -5.67 8.36 22.85
N PHE A 340 -5.88 7.89 21.61
CA PHE A 340 -6.98 8.32 20.76
C PHE A 340 -7.66 7.14 20.07
N LEU A 341 -8.97 7.24 19.85
CA LEU A 341 -9.77 6.33 19.02
C LEU A 341 -10.37 7.14 17.86
N MET A 342 -9.98 6.82 16.63
CA MET A 342 -10.21 7.68 15.46
C MET A 342 -10.23 6.90 14.12
N PRO A 343 -11.31 6.17 13.79
CA PRO A 343 -12.55 5.96 14.55
C PRO A 343 -12.70 4.53 15.10
N ALA A 344 -13.67 4.33 16.01
CA ALA A 344 -14.49 3.12 15.99
C ALA A 344 -15.63 3.31 14.97
N PHE A 345 -15.87 2.32 14.11
CA PHE A 345 -16.76 2.41 12.95
C PHE A 345 -17.49 1.08 12.76
N VAL A 346 -18.82 1.11 12.60
CA VAL A 346 -19.63 -0.11 12.42
C VAL A 346 -20.85 0.13 11.52
N PRO A 347 -21.00 -0.61 10.41
CA PRO A 347 -22.20 -0.58 9.59
C PRO A 347 -23.31 -1.44 10.19
N GLY A 348 -24.56 -0.98 10.11
CA GLY A 348 -25.75 -1.76 10.47
C GLY A 348 -26.00 -1.96 11.97
N LEU A 349 -25.32 -1.19 12.84
CA LEU A 349 -25.67 -1.00 14.25
C LEU A 349 -25.96 0.49 14.50
N HIS A 350 -26.97 0.75 15.32
CA HIS A 350 -27.38 2.12 15.66
C HIS A 350 -26.41 2.77 16.65
N LYS A 351 -26.45 4.10 16.74
CA LYS A 351 -25.55 4.88 17.62
C LYS A 351 -25.58 4.37 19.06
N GLU A 352 -26.76 4.12 19.61
CA GLU A 352 -26.95 3.65 20.99
C GLU A 352 -26.40 2.23 21.22
N GLU A 353 -26.33 1.41 20.18
CA GLU A 353 -25.70 0.08 20.22
C GLU A 353 -24.17 0.19 20.22
N LEU A 354 -23.61 1.09 19.38
CA LEU A 354 -22.18 1.41 19.41
C LEU A 354 -21.77 2.05 20.74
N ASP A 355 -22.54 2.99 21.27
CA ASP A 355 -22.33 3.58 22.60
C ASP A 355 -22.28 2.49 23.67
N SER A 356 -23.18 1.51 23.60
CA SER A 356 -23.25 0.36 24.51
C SER A 356 -22.04 -0.56 24.39
N ILE A 357 -21.56 -0.82 23.17
CA ILE A 357 -20.34 -1.59 22.88
C ILE A 357 -19.08 -0.87 23.41
N MET A 358 -19.07 0.47 23.36
CA MET A 358 -17.94 1.29 23.83
C MET A 358 -17.94 1.57 25.34
N GLN A 359 -19.07 1.40 26.06
CA GLN A 359 -19.14 1.65 27.51
C GLN A 359 -18.02 0.99 28.34
N PRO A 360 -17.59 -0.27 28.10
CA PRO A 360 -16.50 -0.87 28.87
C PRO A 360 -15.18 -0.10 28.74
N ALA A 361 -14.87 0.41 27.54
CA ALA A 361 -13.67 1.22 27.30
C ALA A 361 -13.78 2.60 27.98
N LEU A 362 -14.94 3.26 27.91
CA LEU A 362 -15.16 4.55 28.58
C LEU A 362 -15.18 4.42 30.11
N LYS A 363 -15.63 3.28 30.63
CA LYS A 363 -15.58 2.98 32.07
C LYS A 363 -14.14 2.84 32.56
N ILE A 364 -13.24 2.21 31.79
CA ILE A 364 -11.81 2.13 32.12
C ILE A 364 -11.22 3.54 32.26
N LEU A 365 -11.51 4.46 31.32
CA LEU A 365 -11.04 5.85 31.42
C LEU A 365 -11.58 6.57 32.68
N ALA A 366 -12.86 6.37 33.00
CA ALA A 366 -13.51 6.99 34.16
C ALA A 366 -13.08 6.39 35.52
N ASP A 367 -12.85 5.08 35.59
CA ASP A 367 -12.38 4.39 36.81
C ASP A 367 -10.93 4.78 37.16
N LEU A 368 -10.15 5.21 36.15
CA LEU A 368 -8.77 5.66 36.28
C LEU A 368 -8.61 7.18 36.43
N ASP A 369 -9.73 7.92 36.60
CA ASP A 369 -9.77 9.39 36.75
C ASP A 369 -9.07 10.16 35.61
N LEU A 370 -9.11 9.60 34.39
CA LEU A 370 -8.59 10.26 33.19
C LEU A 370 -9.61 11.26 32.63
N GLU A 371 -9.19 12.49 32.35
CA GLU A 371 -9.98 13.42 31.54
C GLU A 371 -10.01 12.93 30.08
N TYR A 372 -11.20 12.71 29.55
CA TYR A 372 -11.41 12.29 28.16
C TYR A 372 -12.57 13.02 27.50
N GLN A 373 -12.47 13.19 26.19
CA GLN A 373 -13.59 13.56 25.34
C GLN A 373 -14.13 12.30 24.66
N TYR A 374 -15.45 12.16 24.58
CA TYR A 374 -16.11 11.11 23.81
C TYR A 374 -17.19 11.72 22.91
N SER A 375 -17.31 11.20 21.68
CA SER A 375 -18.39 11.53 20.78
C SER A 375 -18.77 10.34 19.91
N SER A 376 -20.03 10.30 19.48
CA SER A 376 -20.54 9.29 18.56
C SER A 376 -21.64 9.85 17.68
N SER A 377 -21.80 9.28 16.50
CA SER A 377 -22.72 9.74 15.46
C SER A 377 -23.24 8.57 14.62
N GLU A 378 -24.41 8.74 14.03
CA GLU A 378 -24.94 7.87 12.98
C GLU A 378 -25.04 8.66 11.67
N SER A 379 -24.75 7.99 10.55
CA SER A 379 -24.98 8.50 9.19
C SER A 379 -25.80 7.50 8.39
N SER A 380 -26.60 7.97 7.45
CA SER A 380 -27.60 7.13 6.74
C SER A 380 -27.01 6.22 5.66
N THR A 381 -25.73 6.39 5.31
CA THR A 381 -25.01 5.58 4.31
C THR A 381 -23.55 5.38 4.72
N PHE A 382 -22.90 4.36 4.19
CA PHE A 382 -21.45 4.19 4.36
C PHE A 382 -20.66 5.41 3.87
N LEU A 383 -21.00 5.96 2.70
CA LEU A 383 -20.28 7.10 2.14
C LEU A 383 -20.38 8.34 3.04
N SER A 384 -21.55 8.64 3.61
CA SER A 384 -21.72 9.80 4.49
C SER A 384 -20.98 9.64 5.82
N ALA A 385 -20.94 8.43 6.40
CA ALA A 385 -20.08 8.15 7.56
C ALA A 385 -18.58 8.26 7.21
N TYR A 386 -18.19 7.83 6.00
CA TYR A 386 -16.81 7.87 5.54
C TYR A 386 -16.32 9.29 5.24
N GLU A 387 -17.15 10.14 4.64
CA GLU A 387 -16.85 11.56 4.41
C GLU A 387 -16.86 12.39 5.71
N ALA A 388 -17.57 11.93 6.74
CA ALA A 388 -17.53 12.52 8.08
C ALA A 388 -16.22 12.21 8.86
N LEU A 389 -15.39 11.27 8.38
CA LEU A 389 -14.03 11.07 8.91
C LEU A 389 -13.17 12.27 8.49
N THR A 390 -12.91 13.19 9.43
CA THR A 390 -12.32 14.52 9.17
C THR A 390 -11.12 14.48 8.22
N SER A 391 -11.29 15.05 7.03
CA SER A 391 -10.73 14.52 5.78
C SER A 391 -9.36 15.07 5.37
N ASN A 392 -8.45 15.27 6.33
CA ASN A 392 -7.04 15.60 6.05
C ASN A 392 -6.14 14.39 6.34
N TRP A 393 -6.26 13.32 5.54
CA TRP A 393 -5.35 12.17 5.58
C TRP A 393 -3.98 12.54 5.01
N ASN A 394 -3.21 13.26 5.82
CA ASN A 394 -1.79 13.49 5.62
C ASN A 394 -1.10 12.12 5.53
N VAL A 395 -0.52 11.80 4.38
CA VAL A 395 0.29 10.60 4.17
C VAL A 395 1.69 10.95 3.66
N SER A 396 2.05 12.24 3.63
CA SER A 396 3.36 12.68 3.16
C SER A 396 4.18 13.51 4.17
N ASP A 397 3.64 14.22 5.16
CA ASP A 397 4.44 14.50 6.39
C ASP A 397 4.51 13.22 7.24
N TYR A 398 3.40 12.49 7.28
CA TYR A 398 3.33 11.11 7.73
C TYR A 398 3.85 10.11 6.67
N ASN A 399 4.72 10.58 5.77
CA ASN A 399 5.84 9.76 5.35
C ASN A 399 6.69 9.49 6.57
N TYR A 400 6.33 8.45 7.29
CA TYR A 400 7.23 7.83 8.22
C TYR A 400 8.18 6.91 7.45
N ASN A 401 9.36 6.66 8.01
CA ASN A 401 9.94 5.33 7.81
C ASN A 401 9.02 4.36 8.57
N THR A 402 8.31 3.47 7.86
CA THR A 402 7.21 2.69 8.43
C THR A 402 7.62 1.30 8.85
N GLY A 403 7.19 0.88 10.03
CA GLY A 403 7.19 -0.53 10.46
C GLY A 403 5.76 -1.02 10.71
N GLY A 404 5.58 -2.33 10.78
CA GLY A 404 4.28 -2.90 11.15
C GLY A 404 4.36 -4.36 11.55
N ARG A 405 3.37 -4.80 12.34
CA ARG A 405 3.28 -6.17 12.87
C ARG A 405 1.83 -6.56 13.12
N LEU A 406 1.45 -7.77 12.74
CA LEU A 406 0.15 -8.34 13.08
C LEU A 406 0.19 -8.87 14.51
N ILE A 407 -0.76 -8.47 15.35
CA ILE A 407 -0.80 -8.84 16.77
C ILE A 407 -1.93 -9.85 17.03
N PRO A 408 -1.62 -11.09 17.45
CA PRO A 408 -2.61 -12.16 17.61
C PRO A 408 -3.47 -11.99 18.87
N ARG A 409 -4.72 -12.43 18.79
CA ARG A 409 -5.69 -12.42 19.90
C ARG A 409 -5.19 -13.13 21.16
N ASP A 410 -4.39 -14.17 21.00
CA ASP A 410 -3.88 -14.94 22.12
C ASP A 410 -2.67 -14.28 22.80
N LEU A 411 -1.87 -13.44 22.12
CA LEU A 411 -0.89 -12.57 22.79
C LEU A 411 -1.62 -11.54 23.65
N VAL A 412 -2.65 -10.89 23.10
CA VAL A 412 -3.45 -9.88 23.80
C VAL A 412 -4.10 -10.45 25.06
N ARG A 413 -4.53 -11.73 25.03
CA ARG A 413 -5.09 -12.43 26.21
C ARG A 413 -4.02 -12.84 27.24
N ASN A 414 -2.86 -13.31 26.80
CA ASN A 414 -1.92 -14.04 27.67
C ASN A 414 -0.73 -13.20 28.14
N ASN A 415 -0.36 -12.14 27.39
CA ASN A 415 0.84 -11.32 27.57
C ASN A 415 0.52 -9.83 27.37
N THR A 416 -0.62 -9.38 27.91
CA THR A 416 -1.07 -8.00 27.80
C THR A 416 -0.06 -7.02 28.40
N GLN A 417 0.62 -7.40 29.50
CA GLN A 417 1.58 -6.54 30.18
C GLN A 417 2.84 -6.29 29.35
N GLU A 418 3.40 -7.33 28.73
CA GLU A 418 4.58 -7.21 27.88
C GLU A 418 4.26 -6.50 26.56
N LEU A 419 3.07 -6.74 25.99
CA LEU A 419 2.56 -6.00 24.85
C LEU A 419 2.40 -4.50 25.15
N VAL A 420 1.84 -4.14 26.32
CA VAL A 420 1.74 -2.74 26.75
C VAL A 420 3.10 -2.11 26.99
N ALA A 421 4.08 -2.85 27.51
CA ALA A 421 5.46 -2.37 27.62
C ALA A 421 6.09 -2.07 26.25
N ALA A 422 5.85 -2.91 25.24
CA ALA A 422 6.27 -2.66 23.87
C ALA A 422 5.55 -1.44 23.24
N ILE A 423 4.24 -1.34 23.39
CA ILE A 423 3.44 -0.18 22.95
C ILE A 423 3.97 1.10 23.61
N ARG A 424 4.29 1.07 24.90
CA ARG A 424 4.86 2.21 25.62
C ARG A 424 6.24 2.60 25.12
N ASN A 425 7.12 1.63 24.86
CA ASN A 425 8.47 1.89 24.33
C ASN A 425 8.43 2.65 22.98
N ILE A 426 7.45 2.33 22.13
CA ILE A 426 7.29 2.96 20.82
C ILE A 426 6.49 4.27 20.93
N GLY A 427 5.29 4.22 21.52
CA GLY A 427 4.32 5.31 21.59
C GLY A 427 4.76 6.52 22.43
N SER A 428 5.72 6.35 23.33
CA SER A 428 6.36 7.47 24.06
C SER A 428 7.45 8.20 23.27
N GLN A 429 7.83 7.68 22.10
CA GLN A 429 8.87 8.25 21.23
C GLN A 429 8.30 8.70 19.89
N THR A 430 7.36 7.94 19.31
CA THR A 430 6.78 8.23 17.99
C THR A 430 5.36 7.67 17.84
N LEU A 431 4.79 7.71 16.63
CA LEU A 431 3.47 7.18 16.31
C LEU A 431 3.42 5.64 16.46
N PHE A 432 2.48 5.16 17.28
CA PHE A 432 1.98 3.79 17.26
C PHE A 432 0.48 3.81 16.91
N SER A 433 0.07 3.06 15.89
CA SER A 433 -1.33 2.90 15.48
C SER A 433 -1.74 1.42 15.50
N GLY A 434 -2.88 1.13 16.13
CA GLY A 434 -3.50 -0.19 16.14
C GLY A 434 -4.79 -0.21 15.34
N VAL A 435 -4.74 -0.85 14.17
CA VAL A 435 -5.90 -1.01 13.28
C VAL A 435 -6.60 -2.34 13.59
N SER A 436 -7.70 -2.27 14.34
CA SER A 436 -8.33 -3.44 14.97
C SER A 436 -9.56 -3.94 14.20
N PHE A 437 -9.66 -5.26 14.02
CA PHE A 437 -10.71 -5.88 13.21
C PHE A 437 -10.98 -7.35 13.58
N ASN A 438 -12.11 -7.90 13.13
CA ASN A 438 -12.34 -9.35 13.10
C ASN A 438 -12.44 -9.89 11.67
N VAL A 439 -11.36 -10.47 11.15
CA VAL A 439 -11.35 -11.21 9.88
C VAL A 439 -11.20 -12.72 10.07
N LYS A 440 -11.35 -13.24 11.30
CA LYS A 440 -11.21 -14.68 11.62
C LYS A 440 -12.25 -15.53 10.89
N ASN A 441 -13.51 -15.08 10.90
CA ASN A 441 -14.65 -15.73 10.26
C ASN A 441 -14.95 -15.14 8.85
N SER A 442 -13.93 -14.58 8.19
CA SER A 442 -14.07 -13.84 6.92
C SER A 442 -14.62 -14.68 5.76
N VAL A 443 -15.17 -13.98 4.76
CA VAL A 443 -15.93 -14.53 3.63
C VAL A 443 -15.09 -15.46 2.71
N THR A 444 -13.77 -15.52 2.86
CA THR A 444 -12.91 -16.49 2.16
C THR A 444 -12.01 -17.27 3.14
N SER A 445 -12.14 -18.60 3.11
CA SER A 445 -11.26 -19.54 3.81
C SER A 445 -9.76 -19.30 3.52
N PRO A 446 -8.85 -19.43 4.49
CA PRO A 446 -7.44 -19.02 4.34
C PRO A 446 -6.67 -19.75 3.23
N GLU A 447 -7.10 -20.96 2.82
CA GLU A 447 -6.52 -21.73 1.71
C GLU A 447 -6.94 -21.21 0.32
N LYS A 448 -8.05 -20.46 0.26
CA LYS A 448 -8.66 -19.92 -0.97
C LYS A 448 -8.24 -18.47 -1.26
N VAL A 449 -7.29 -17.93 -0.50
CA VAL A 449 -6.75 -16.56 -0.57
C VAL A 449 -5.24 -16.63 -0.27
N ALA A 450 -4.43 -15.72 -0.82
CA ALA A 450 -2.97 -15.72 -0.65
C ALA A 450 -2.48 -14.78 0.47
N VAL A 451 -3.37 -14.05 1.12
CA VAL A 451 -3.06 -13.22 2.30
C VAL A 451 -2.41 -14.10 3.38
N ASN A 452 -1.39 -13.56 4.07
CA ASN A 452 -0.73 -14.23 5.18
C ASN A 452 -1.77 -14.78 6.19
N PRO A 453 -1.84 -16.11 6.44
CA PRO A 453 -2.84 -16.71 7.31
C PRO A 453 -2.94 -16.08 8.71
N TYR A 454 -1.85 -15.50 9.22
CA TYR A 454 -1.78 -14.87 10.53
C TYR A 454 -2.77 -13.70 10.73
N PHE A 455 -3.22 -13.06 9.64
CA PHE A 455 -4.34 -12.10 9.66
C PHE A 455 -5.61 -12.64 10.33
N ARG A 456 -5.84 -13.96 10.28
CA ARG A 456 -7.04 -14.63 10.79
C ARG A 456 -6.99 -14.91 12.29
N GLU A 457 -5.79 -14.85 12.86
CA GLU A 457 -5.51 -14.99 14.31
C GLU A 457 -5.32 -13.61 14.96
N SER A 458 -5.10 -12.58 14.14
CA SER A 458 -4.90 -11.19 14.54
C SER A 458 -6.12 -10.57 15.25
N LEU A 459 -5.83 -9.66 16.19
CA LEU A 459 -6.79 -8.70 16.73
C LEU A 459 -6.65 -7.34 16.03
N PHE A 460 -5.40 -6.93 15.77
CA PHE A 460 -5.08 -5.68 15.07
C PHE A 460 -3.79 -5.80 14.23
N ASN A 461 -3.68 -4.95 13.20
CA ASN A 461 -2.41 -4.62 12.56
C ASN A 461 -1.79 -3.42 13.28
N VAL A 462 -0.50 -3.49 13.59
CA VAL A 462 0.30 -2.33 14.00
C VAL A 462 0.81 -1.63 12.75
N PHE A 463 0.64 -0.31 12.71
CA PHE A 463 1.40 0.61 11.89
C PHE A 463 2.17 1.54 12.84
N LEU A 464 3.49 1.59 12.72
CA LEU A 464 4.35 2.49 13.49
C LEU A 464 5.32 3.22 12.55
N GLY A 465 5.93 4.30 13.00
CA GLY A 465 6.83 5.04 12.12
C GLY A 465 7.63 6.18 12.75
N VAL A 466 8.81 6.49 12.20
CA VAL A 466 9.68 7.62 12.60
C VAL A 466 9.62 8.74 11.55
N SER A 467 9.35 9.97 11.98
CA SER A 467 8.98 11.09 11.11
C SER A 467 10.11 11.54 10.17
N ILE A 468 9.81 11.75 8.89
CA ILE A 468 10.78 12.28 7.92
C ILE A 468 11.13 13.74 8.19
N ASN A 469 12.44 14.03 8.16
CA ASN A 469 13.00 15.36 8.19
C ASN A 469 13.47 15.77 6.78
N TYR A 470 12.75 16.71 6.17
CA TYR A 470 13.03 17.17 4.80
C TYR A 470 14.36 17.93 4.62
N THR A 471 15.00 18.41 5.69
CA THR A 471 16.29 19.11 5.61
C THR A 471 17.47 18.31 6.18
N ASN A 472 17.22 17.17 6.84
CA ASN A 472 18.25 16.32 7.44
C ASN A 472 18.17 14.87 6.92
N TRP A 473 18.58 14.66 5.67
CA TRP A 473 18.57 13.34 5.03
C TRP A 473 19.31 12.22 5.82
N PRO A 474 20.48 12.45 6.45
CA PRO A 474 21.11 11.43 7.29
C PRO A 474 20.26 10.98 8.49
N ALA A 475 19.41 11.83 9.06
CA ALA A 475 18.50 11.44 10.12
C ALA A 475 17.36 10.53 9.61
N ASN A 476 16.93 10.71 8.37
CA ASN A 476 15.94 9.83 7.74
C ASN A 476 16.51 8.41 7.59
N LEU A 477 17.75 8.29 7.08
CA LEU A 477 18.44 7.00 6.99
C LEU A 477 18.72 6.37 8.37
N ALA A 478 18.92 7.17 9.42
CA ALA A 478 19.00 6.66 10.80
C ALA A 478 17.65 6.08 11.25
N GLY A 479 16.55 6.81 11.01
CA GLY A 479 15.18 6.39 11.34
C GLY A 479 14.70 5.16 10.54
N GLU A 480 15.26 4.89 9.36
CA GLU A 480 15.01 3.63 8.63
C GLU A 480 15.55 2.42 9.41
N ASN A 481 16.73 2.56 10.03
CA ASN A 481 17.33 1.49 10.85
C ASN A 481 16.70 1.43 12.25
N GLU A 482 16.37 2.56 12.87
CA GLU A 482 15.65 2.63 14.15
C GLU A 482 14.32 1.84 14.11
N ILE A 483 13.62 1.88 12.98
CA ILE A 483 12.41 1.09 12.73
C ILE A 483 12.71 -0.42 12.74
N THR A 484 13.71 -0.84 11.99
CA THR A 484 14.09 -2.25 11.80
C THR A 484 14.71 -2.86 13.05
N ASP A 485 15.71 -2.19 13.64
CA ASP A 485 16.59 -2.73 14.68
C ASP A 485 16.06 -2.48 16.11
N ASP A 486 15.41 -1.34 16.38
CA ASP A 486 15.03 -0.91 17.74
C ASP A 486 13.51 -0.93 18.01
N LEU A 487 12.69 -0.40 17.10
CA LEU A 487 11.25 -0.19 17.36
C LEU A 487 10.37 -1.41 17.03
N LEU A 488 10.70 -2.20 16.00
CA LEU A 488 9.99 -3.44 15.71
C LEU A 488 10.41 -4.60 16.62
N ALA A 489 11.68 -4.66 17.03
CA ALA A 489 12.24 -5.78 17.76
C ALA A 489 11.45 -6.21 19.02
N PRO A 490 10.88 -5.31 19.86
CA PRO A 490 10.00 -5.69 20.97
C PRO A 490 8.72 -6.41 20.53
N LEU A 491 8.12 -6.01 19.40
CA LEU A 491 6.92 -6.64 18.85
C LEU A 491 7.26 -7.99 18.19
N GLU A 492 8.41 -8.09 17.53
CA GLU A 492 8.91 -9.35 16.96
C GLU A 492 9.24 -10.37 18.05
N ALA A 493 9.87 -9.96 19.15
CA ALA A 493 10.16 -10.83 20.30
C ALA A 493 8.90 -11.41 20.94
N LEU A 494 7.78 -10.67 20.92
CA LEU A 494 6.46 -11.15 21.34
C LEU A 494 5.73 -11.97 20.27
N THR A 495 6.15 -11.89 19.01
CA THR A 495 5.54 -12.60 17.86
C THR A 495 6.59 -13.33 17.00
N PRO A 496 7.40 -14.26 17.56
CA PRO A 496 8.57 -14.84 16.89
C PRO A 496 8.24 -15.80 15.74
N ASN A 497 6.98 -16.19 15.58
CA ASN A 497 6.46 -16.90 14.40
C ASN A 497 5.27 -16.13 13.77
N GLY A 498 5.25 -14.81 13.97
CA GLY A 498 4.17 -13.93 13.50
C GLY A 498 4.35 -13.46 12.07
N GLY A 499 3.64 -12.38 11.74
CA GLY A 499 3.73 -11.73 10.43
C GLY A 499 3.47 -10.23 10.49
N ALA A 500 3.53 -9.58 9.34
CA ALA A 500 3.15 -8.19 9.15
C ALA A 500 2.23 -8.05 7.93
N TYR A 501 1.44 -6.97 7.89
CA TYR A 501 0.68 -6.65 6.69
C TYR A 501 1.62 -6.10 5.61
N ILE A 502 1.72 -6.81 4.49
CA ILE A 502 2.74 -6.58 3.45
C ILE A 502 2.70 -5.20 2.77
N ASN A 503 1.68 -4.37 3.03
CA ASN A 503 1.56 -3.01 2.52
C ASN A 503 1.86 -1.94 3.59
N GLU A 504 1.98 -2.33 4.85
CA GLU A 504 2.16 -1.49 6.05
C GLU A 504 3.18 -2.20 6.95
N ALA A 505 4.43 -2.27 6.47
CA ALA A 505 5.53 -3.02 7.07
C ALA A 505 6.88 -2.41 6.66
N ASP A 506 7.94 -2.84 7.33
CA ASP A 506 9.31 -2.40 7.02
C ASP A 506 9.78 -2.92 5.64
N PHE A 507 10.44 -2.05 4.88
CA PHE A 507 11.05 -2.43 3.59
C PHE A 507 12.39 -3.16 3.77
N GLN A 508 13.01 -3.14 4.95
CA GLN A 508 14.29 -3.79 5.25
C GLN A 508 14.15 -5.22 5.80
N GLN A 509 12.99 -5.58 6.38
CA GLN A 509 12.63 -6.89 7.00
C GLN A 509 13.47 -8.07 6.46
N PRO A 510 14.48 -8.55 7.21
CA PRO A 510 15.45 -9.52 6.71
C PRO A 510 14.85 -10.86 6.27
N ASP A 511 13.78 -11.30 6.93
CA ASP A 511 13.07 -12.55 6.70
C ASP A 511 11.66 -12.33 6.12
N PHE A 512 11.51 -11.31 5.26
CA PHE A 512 10.23 -10.93 4.65
C PHE A 512 9.46 -12.13 4.03
N GLN A 513 10.15 -13.18 3.58
CA GLN A 513 9.50 -14.41 3.08
C GLN A 513 8.57 -15.03 4.13
N SER A 514 9.01 -15.15 5.38
CA SER A 514 8.20 -15.63 6.51
C SER A 514 7.20 -14.57 6.97
N VAL A 515 7.65 -13.35 7.24
CA VAL A 515 6.82 -12.33 7.89
C VAL A 515 5.69 -11.84 6.99
N PHE A 516 5.90 -11.74 5.67
CA PHE A 516 4.90 -11.18 4.76
C PHE A 516 3.99 -12.25 4.14
N TYR A 517 4.49 -13.47 3.94
CA TYR A 517 3.75 -14.50 3.20
C TYR A 517 3.53 -15.80 4.00
N GLY A 518 4.28 -16.02 5.08
CA GLY A 518 4.19 -17.22 5.92
C GLY A 518 4.28 -18.53 5.12
N ALA A 519 3.43 -19.49 5.48
CA ALA A 519 3.35 -20.79 4.81
C ALA A 519 3.02 -20.69 3.29
N HIS A 520 2.44 -19.58 2.84
CA HIS A 520 2.06 -19.39 1.43
C HIS A 520 3.24 -19.07 0.51
N TYR A 521 4.42 -18.67 1.02
CA TYR A 521 5.55 -18.23 0.20
C TYR A 521 5.97 -19.26 -0.86
N GLY A 522 6.09 -20.53 -0.51
CA GLY A 522 6.52 -21.59 -1.44
C GLY A 522 5.56 -21.80 -2.62
N ARG A 523 4.25 -21.66 -2.39
CA ARG A 523 3.21 -21.73 -3.43
C ARG A 523 3.17 -20.45 -4.26
N LEU A 524 3.36 -19.29 -3.65
CA LEU A 524 3.48 -18.03 -4.36
C LEU A 524 4.70 -18.00 -5.28
N LEU A 525 5.84 -18.51 -4.82
CA LEU A 525 7.09 -18.59 -5.58
C LEU A 525 6.98 -19.54 -6.79
N SER A 526 6.25 -20.65 -6.68
CA SER A 526 6.04 -21.55 -7.83
C SER A 526 5.14 -20.89 -8.89
N ILE A 527 4.10 -20.16 -8.47
CA ILE A 527 3.22 -19.39 -9.37
C ILE A 527 3.99 -18.23 -10.01
N LYS A 528 4.81 -17.49 -9.25
CA LYS A 528 5.72 -16.46 -9.76
C LYS A 528 6.60 -17.00 -10.89
N ARG A 529 7.25 -18.15 -10.67
CA ARG A 529 8.10 -18.82 -11.68
C ARG A 529 7.33 -19.30 -12.92
N ALA A 530 6.03 -19.60 -12.79
CA ALA A 530 5.19 -20.01 -13.92
C ALA A 530 4.71 -18.83 -14.79
N TYR A 531 4.35 -17.69 -14.19
CA TYR A 531 3.83 -16.52 -14.90
C TYR A 531 4.89 -15.44 -15.21
N ASP A 532 6.08 -15.53 -14.61
CA ASP A 532 7.23 -14.65 -14.88
C ASP A 532 8.58 -15.40 -14.76
N PRO A 533 8.88 -16.36 -15.67
CA PRO A 533 10.12 -17.13 -15.63
C PRO A 533 11.40 -16.30 -15.94
N ASP A 534 11.25 -15.14 -16.57
CA ASP A 534 12.36 -14.22 -16.92
C ASP A 534 12.65 -13.20 -15.78
N ASP A 535 11.88 -13.22 -14.69
CA ASP A 535 11.84 -12.20 -13.62
C ASP A 535 11.69 -10.77 -14.17
N VAL A 536 10.83 -10.56 -15.17
CA VAL A 536 10.53 -9.24 -15.77
C VAL A 536 10.01 -8.26 -14.71
N LEU A 537 9.26 -8.77 -13.73
CA LEU A 537 8.65 -8.02 -12.64
C LEU A 537 9.46 -8.16 -11.35
N TYR A 538 9.94 -7.05 -10.83
CA TYR A 538 10.62 -6.95 -9.54
C TYR A 538 9.97 -5.87 -8.68
N VAL A 539 9.74 -6.18 -7.41
CA VAL A 539 9.46 -5.21 -6.35
C VAL A 539 10.27 -5.59 -5.10
N LYS A 540 10.71 -4.60 -4.31
CA LYS A 540 11.38 -4.82 -3.02
C LYS A 540 10.46 -5.62 -2.08
N THR A 541 10.99 -6.63 -1.39
CA THR A 541 10.23 -7.63 -0.57
C THR A 541 9.14 -8.41 -1.34
N GLY A 542 9.17 -8.38 -2.66
CA GLY A 542 8.27 -9.16 -3.53
C GLY A 542 8.59 -10.65 -3.50
N VAL A 543 7.64 -11.49 -3.91
CA VAL A 543 7.84 -12.93 -3.97
C VAL A 543 8.98 -13.29 -4.93
N GLY A 544 10.09 -13.76 -4.38
CA GLY A 544 11.30 -14.03 -5.14
C GLY A 544 12.17 -12.81 -5.47
N SER A 545 12.00 -11.67 -4.78
CA SER A 545 12.85 -10.49 -4.97
C SER A 545 14.29 -10.70 -4.50
N ASP A 546 14.51 -11.70 -3.64
CA ASP A 546 15.81 -12.20 -3.15
C ASP A 546 16.79 -12.63 -4.27
N ARG A 547 16.29 -12.92 -5.48
CA ARG A 547 17.12 -13.12 -6.68
C ARG A 547 17.75 -11.84 -7.24
N TRP A 548 17.42 -10.66 -6.71
CA TRP A 548 17.89 -9.37 -7.24
C TRP A 548 18.36 -8.40 -6.14
N GLU A 549 19.52 -7.80 -6.38
CA GLU A 549 20.11 -6.71 -5.60
C GLU A 549 19.95 -5.38 -6.34
N GLU A 550 19.74 -4.29 -5.60
CA GLU A 550 19.73 -2.92 -6.13
C GLU A 550 21.02 -2.23 -5.67
N ARG A 551 21.84 -1.79 -6.63
CA ARG A 551 23.18 -1.23 -6.39
C ARG A 551 23.16 0.28 -6.15
N SER A 552 24.28 0.84 -5.73
CA SER A 552 24.44 2.28 -5.46
C SER A 552 24.38 3.19 -6.70
N ASP A 553 24.42 2.63 -7.92
CA ASP A 553 24.08 3.31 -9.18
C ASP A 553 22.59 3.12 -9.59
N GLY A 554 21.76 2.62 -8.67
CA GLY A 554 20.38 2.20 -8.93
C GLY A 554 20.27 0.90 -9.73
N ARG A 555 21.40 0.28 -10.13
CA ARG A 555 21.34 -0.85 -11.05
C ARG A 555 20.82 -2.10 -10.37
N LEU A 556 19.65 -2.56 -10.82
CA LEU A 556 19.08 -3.84 -10.42
C LEU A 556 19.85 -4.99 -11.10
N CYS A 557 20.47 -5.88 -10.33
CA CYS A 557 21.28 -7.01 -10.80
C CYS A 557 20.85 -8.33 -10.14
N ARG A 558 21.01 -9.47 -10.84
CA ARG A 558 20.80 -10.77 -10.19
C ARG A 558 21.85 -11.00 -9.09
N THR A 559 21.41 -11.53 -7.95
CA THR A 559 22.30 -11.99 -6.88
C THR A 559 23.07 -13.24 -7.32
N THR A 560 24.26 -13.46 -6.76
CA THR A 560 25.16 -14.58 -7.13
C THR A 560 24.71 -15.94 -6.57
N LEU A 561 23.51 -16.04 -6.01
CA LEU A 561 23.01 -17.18 -5.22
C LEU A 561 22.33 -18.28 -6.07
N GLU A 562 22.42 -18.25 -7.41
CA GLU A 562 21.85 -19.27 -8.30
C GLU A 562 22.64 -20.61 -8.30
N SER A 563 22.98 -21.16 -7.12
CA SER A 563 23.77 -22.41 -7.00
C SER A 563 23.37 -23.36 -5.85
N THR A 564 22.10 -23.34 -5.43
CA THR A 564 21.46 -24.41 -4.62
C THR A 564 20.00 -24.60 -5.05
#